data_AF-A0A1J8R8I0-F1
#
_entry.id   AF-A0A1J8R8I0-F1
#
_cell.length_a   1.000
_cell.length_b   1.000
_cell.length_c   1.000
_cell.angle_alpha   90.00
_cell.angle_beta   90.00
_cell.angle_gamma   90.00
#
_symmetry.space_group_name_H-M   'P 1'
#
loop_
_entity.id
_entity.type
_entity.pdbx_description
1 polymer ?
#
loop_
_entity_poly.entity_id
_entity_poly.type
_entity_poly.pdbx_seq_one_letter_code
_entity_poly.pdbx_strand_id
1 'polypeptide(L)'
;MNVLLLRAASQDSPDRYEATFRSHGYHPISVPVLETAIVGREQLAHKLSLGPAKQSLAGVIITSKRAVEAWSEVAQALIVSDNNLSKSDPEWWSVPFYAVGEATSTALRDLCETTPTYSPRDIRGGPETGTAERLAGFILKDLPSDGASRKLLYLTGDKNRDTLPRILESGGVGLDSLQVYATQGSSTFPHDLSLALEHVKGKYFVALDLQQV
;
A
#
# COMPACT_ATOMS: atom_id res chain seq x y z
N MET A 1 -6.60 17.40 33.39
CA MET A 1 -6.04 16.06 33.69
C MET A 1 -5.54 15.43 32.41
N ASN A 2 -4.44 14.67 32.43
CA ASN A 2 -3.79 14.21 31.19
C ASN A 2 -4.36 12.87 30.76
N VAL A 3 -4.56 12.71 29.45
CA VAL A 3 -5.08 11.49 28.83
C VAL A 3 -4.10 11.05 27.75
N LEU A 4 -3.62 9.82 27.85
CA LEU A 4 -2.77 9.23 26.82
C LEU A 4 -3.62 8.37 25.89
N LEU A 5 -3.61 8.70 24.60
CA LEU A 5 -4.31 7.97 23.55
C LEU A 5 -3.29 7.18 22.75
N LEU A 6 -3.34 5.85 22.84
CA LEU A 6 -2.43 4.96 22.13
C LEU A 6 -2.93 4.71 20.69
N ARG A 7 -2.86 5.75 19.87
CA ARG A 7 -3.27 5.79 18.47
C ARG A 7 -2.52 6.89 17.71
N ALA A 8 -2.44 6.76 16.39
CA ALA A 8 -2.02 7.88 15.54
C ALA A 8 -3.13 8.94 15.49
N ALA A 9 -2.82 10.22 15.64
CA ALA A 9 -3.80 11.30 15.44
C ALA A 9 -4.33 11.29 13.99
N SER A 10 -5.57 11.73 13.80
CA SER A 10 -6.18 11.81 12.47
C SER A 10 -5.42 12.84 11.63
N GLN A 11 -5.36 12.63 10.32
CA GLN A 11 -4.82 13.65 9.41
C GLN A 11 -5.80 14.83 9.25
N ASP A 12 -7.08 14.62 9.56
CA ASP A 12 -8.06 15.70 9.62
C ASP A 12 -7.86 16.51 10.90
N SER A 13 -7.56 17.80 10.75
CA SER A 13 -7.39 18.72 11.86
C SER A 13 -8.67 19.52 12.13
N PRO A 14 -9.18 19.57 13.38
CA PRO A 14 -8.62 18.93 14.59
C PRO A 14 -8.99 17.44 14.71
N ASP A 15 -8.11 16.63 15.34
CA ASP A 15 -8.42 15.23 15.66
C ASP A 15 -9.65 15.12 16.57
N ARG A 16 -10.63 14.32 16.17
CA ARG A 16 -11.93 14.21 16.85
C ARG A 16 -11.83 13.73 18.30
N TYR A 17 -10.92 12.80 18.60
CA TYR A 17 -10.78 12.24 19.95
C TYR A 17 -10.13 13.27 20.86
N GLU A 18 -9.07 13.91 20.38
CA GLU A 18 -8.44 14.98 21.13
C GLU A 18 -9.38 16.17 21.35
N ALA A 19 -10.13 16.58 20.33
CA ALA A 19 -11.13 17.64 20.45
C ALA A 19 -12.19 17.30 21.51
N THR A 20 -12.65 16.04 21.55
CA THR A 20 -13.64 15.57 22.53
C THR A 20 -13.09 15.62 23.95
N PHE A 21 -11.88 15.10 24.18
CA PHE A 21 -11.25 15.18 25.51
C PHE A 21 -10.99 16.63 25.94
N ARG A 22 -10.50 17.48 25.03
CA ARG A 22 -10.31 18.92 25.30
C ARG A 22 -11.61 19.61 25.70
N SER A 23 -12.73 19.31 25.03
CA SER A 23 -14.05 19.89 25.36
C SER A 23 -14.55 19.55 26.77
N HIS A 24 -14.02 18.49 27.39
CA HIS A 24 -14.34 18.08 28.76
C HIS A 24 -13.24 18.43 29.78
N GLY A 25 -12.30 19.32 29.42
CA GLY A 25 -11.24 19.81 30.33
C GLY A 25 -10.06 18.84 30.52
N TYR A 26 -9.91 17.84 29.64
CA TYR A 26 -8.74 16.96 29.61
C TYR A 26 -7.66 17.49 28.65
N HIS A 27 -6.43 17.05 28.86
CA HIS A 27 -5.28 17.33 28.00
C HIS A 27 -4.85 16.03 27.32
N PRO A 28 -5.42 15.70 26.14
CA PRO A 28 -5.10 14.48 25.42
C PRO A 28 -3.77 14.60 24.67
N ILE A 29 -3.03 13.50 24.63
CA ILE A 29 -1.83 13.32 23.82
C ILE A 29 -1.96 11.99 23.07
N SER A 30 -1.95 12.05 21.74
CA SER A 30 -1.95 10.86 20.89
C SER A 30 -0.52 10.37 20.64
N VAL A 31 -0.26 9.10 20.94
CA VAL A 31 1.01 8.42 20.68
C VAL A 31 0.75 7.27 19.70
N PRO A 32 1.30 7.33 18.47
CA PRO A 32 1.17 6.25 17.49
C PRO A 32 1.80 4.94 18.00
N VAL A 33 1.02 3.86 17.97
CA VAL A 33 1.49 2.52 18.39
C VAL A 33 1.66 1.54 17.23
N LEU A 34 1.11 1.88 16.06
CA LEU A 34 1.25 1.11 14.84
C LEU A 34 1.82 2.00 13.74
N GLU A 35 2.60 1.40 12.85
CA GLU A 35 3.07 2.01 11.62
C GLU A 35 2.86 1.04 10.45
N THR A 36 2.82 1.59 9.24
CA THR A 36 2.89 0.77 8.02
C THR A 36 4.33 0.80 7.52
N ALA A 37 4.95 -0.38 7.47
CA ALA A 37 6.30 -0.53 6.95
C ALA A 37 6.27 -1.19 5.57
N ILE A 38 7.19 -0.77 4.70
CA ILE A 38 7.43 -1.43 3.42
C ILE A 38 8.27 -2.68 3.66
N VAL A 39 7.76 -3.82 3.21
CA VAL A 39 8.42 -5.13 3.30
C VAL A 39 8.68 -5.68 1.89
N GLY A 40 9.44 -6.77 1.79
CA GLY A 40 9.67 -7.44 0.50
C GLY A 40 10.44 -6.60 -0.54
N ARG A 41 11.19 -5.58 -0.10
CA ARG A 41 11.91 -4.62 -0.95
C ARG A 41 12.81 -5.29 -1.98
N GLU A 42 13.61 -6.27 -1.55
CA GLU A 42 14.53 -6.99 -2.43
C GLU A 42 13.80 -7.79 -3.51
N GLN A 43 12.72 -8.48 -3.13
CA GLN A 43 11.91 -9.24 -4.10
C GLN A 43 11.20 -8.30 -5.07
N LEU A 44 10.68 -7.17 -4.59
CA LEU A 44 10.07 -6.16 -5.45
C LEU A 44 11.11 -5.58 -6.41
N ALA A 45 12.30 -5.22 -5.93
CA ALA A 45 13.39 -4.68 -6.74
C ALA A 45 13.81 -5.66 -7.86
N HIS A 46 13.91 -6.94 -7.51
CA HIS A 46 14.20 -8.00 -8.47
C HIS A 46 13.10 -8.11 -9.54
N LYS A 47 11.83 -8.12 -9.13
CA LYS A 47 10.70 -8.15 -10.08
C LYS A 47 10.70 -6.92 -10.98
N LEU A 48 10.86 -5.72 -10.42
CA LEU A 48 10.91 -4.46 -11.17
C LEU A 48 12.04 -4.45 -12.20
N SER A 49 13.21 -4.98 -11.84
CA SER A 49 14.37 -5.05 -12.73
C SER A 49 14.21 -6.07 -13.86
N LEU A 50 13.43 -7.13 -13.66
CA LEU A 50 13.15 -8.13 -14.70
C LEU A 50 12.13 -7.65 -15.73
N GLY A 51 11.13 -6.89 -15.29
CA GLY A 51 10.02 -6.43 -16.13
C GLY A 51 9.01 -7.52 -16.50
N PRO A 52 7.83 -7.15 -17.03
CA PRO A 52 6.75 -8.06 -17.41
C PRO A 52 7.15 -9.16 -18.39
N ALA A 53 7.88 -8.83 -19.46
CA ALA A 53 8.19 -9.79 -20.52
C ALA A 53 8.97 -11.02 -20.01
N LYS A 54 10.05 -10.80 -19.25
CA LYS A 54 10.86 -11.89 -18.66
C LYS A 54 10.09 -12.70 -17.62
N GLN A 55 9.07 -12.11 -17.02
CA GLN A 55 8.23 -12.76 -16.01
C GLN A 55 6.93 -13.36 -16.60
N SER A 56 6.71 -13.20 -17.92
CA SER A 56 5.47 -13.57 -18.61
C SER A 56 4.22 -12.99 -17.93
N LEU A 57 4.31 -11.76 -17.43
CA LEU A 57 3.19 -11.08 -16.79
C LEU A 57 2.27 -10.45 -17.83
N ALA A 58 0.97 -10.60 -17.65
CA ALA A 58 -0.07 -9.92 -18.42
C ALA A 58 -0.60 -8.65 -17.75
N GLY A 59 -0.04 -8.29 -16.59
CA GLY A 59 -0.47 -7.13 -15.81
C GLY A 59 -0.05 -7.19 -14.35
N VAL A 60 -0.35 -6.11 -13.65
CA VAL A 60 -0.07 -5.94 -12.23
C VAL A 60 -1.36 -5.56 -11.50
N ILE A 61 -1.62 -6.18 -10.36
CA ILE A 61 -2.75 -5.85 -9.49
C ILE A 61 -2.20 -5.11 -8.27
N ILE A 62 -2.73 -3.91 -8.02
CA ILE A 62 -2.37 -3.09 -6.86
C ILE A 62 -3.65 -2.64 -6.17
N THR A 63 -3.89 -3.13 -4.95
CA THR A 63 -5.16 -2.92 -4.23
C THR A 63 -5.04 -1.90 -3.09
N SER A 64 -3.93 -1.17 -3.00
CA SER A 64 -3.68 -0.24 -1.91
C SER A 64 -2.74 0.87 -2.34
N LYS A 65 -3.00 2.10 -1.88
CA LYS A 65 -2.06 3.21 -2.01
C LYS A 65 -0.68 2.88 -1.43
N ARG A 66 -0.63 2.10 -0.33
CA ARG A 66 0.62 1.69 0.32
C ARG A 66 1.48 0.79 -0.58
N ALA A 67 0.85 -0.03 -1.42
CA ALA A 67 1.58 -0.83 -2.40
C ALA A 67 2.13 0.01 -3.55
N VAL A 68 1.44 1.10 -3.94
CA VAL A 68 1.98 2.09 -4.89
C VAL A 68 3.18 2.83 -4.30
N GLU A 69 3.11 3.23 -3.03
CA GLU A 69 4.23 3.87 -2.32
C GLU A 69 5.46 2.95 -2.26
N ALA A 70 5.26 1.66 -1.92
CA ALA A 70 6.32 0.65 -1.94
C ALA A 70 6.95 0.50 -3.34
N TRP A 71 6.12 0.47 -4.39
CA TRP A 71 6.60 0.46 -5.78
C TRP A 71 7.44 1.68 -6.10
N SER A 72 6.92 2.88 -5.79
CA SER A 72 7.60 4.15 -6.06
C SER A 72 8.98 4.21 -5.39
N GLU A 73 9.06 3.84 -4.12
CA GLU A 73 10.32 3.89 -3.38
C GLU A 73 11.36 2.95 -3.99
N VAL A 74 10.98 1.71 -4.32
CA VAL A 74 11.88 0.74 -4.92
C VAL A 74 12.28 1.15 -6.34
N ALA A 75 11.35 1.67 -7.15
CA ALA A 75 11.62 2.19 -8.48
C ALA A 75 12.62 3.36 -8.44
N GLN A 76 12.45 4.31 -7.52
CA GLN A 76 13.39 5.42 -7.34
C GLN A 76 14.78 4.92 -6.94
N ALA A 77 14.86 3.96 -6.01
CA ALA A 77 16.14 3.37 -5.62
C ALA A 77 16.85 2.68 -6.79
N LEU A 78 16.10 2.00 -7.67
CA LEU A 78 16.64 1.39 -8.88
C LEU A 78 17.15 2.45 -9.87
N ILE A 79 16.39 3.52 -10.11
CA ILE A 79 16.80 4.63 -10.99
C ILE A 79 18.12 5.26 -10.52
N VAL A 80 18.26 5.48 -9.21
CA VAL A 80 19.48 6.05 -8.61
C VAL A 80 20.67 5.08 -8.73
N SER A 81 20.41 3.78 -8.61
CA SER A 81 21.44 2.75 -8.65
C SER A 81 21.91 2.41 -10.07
N ASP A 82 21.04 2.57 -11.08
CA ASP A 82 21.31 2.22 -12.47
C ASP A 82 21.97 3.39 -13.23
N ASN A 83 23.20 3.73 -12.84
CA ASN A 83 24.09 4.62 -13.61
C ASN A 83 24.69 3.95 -14.86
N ASN A 84 24.25 2.73 -15.21
CA ASN A 84 24.80 1.96 -16.34
C ASN A 84 23.79 1.87 -17.50
N LEU A 85 24.12 2.58 -18.58
CA LEU A 85 23.39 2.76 -19.85
C LEU A 85 23.13 1.47 -20.69
N SER A 86 23.09 0.27 -20.10
CA SER A 86 23.14 -0.99 -20.86
C SER A 86 22.12 -2.06 -20.50
N LYS A 87 21.19 -1.81 -19.56
CA LYS A 87 20.04 -2.71 -19.35
C LYS A 87 18.86 -2.23 -20.18
N SER A 88 18.24 -3.15 -20.91
CA SER A 88 16.95 -2.92 -21.55
C SER A 88 15.96 -2.46 -20.48
N ASP A 89 15.24 -1.36 -20.74
CA ASP A 89 14.19 -0.89 -19.86
C ASP A 89 13.21 -2.04 -19.56
N PRO A 90 12.74 -2.18 -18.31
CA PRO A 90 11.85 -3.29 -17.96
C PRO A 90 10.46 -3.20 -18.61
N GLU A 91 10.15 -2.13 -19.36
CA GLU A 91 8.91 -1.96 -20.15
C GLU A 91 7.61 -2.19 -19.36
N TRP A 92 7.54 -1.73 -18.10
CA TRP A 92 6.30 -1.82 -17.29
C TRP A 92 5.09 -1.13 -17.91
N TRP A 93 5.31 -0.22 -18.87
CA TRP A 93 4.27 0.42 -19.66
C TRP A 93 3.54 -0.53 -20.63
N SER A 94 4.11 -1.72 -20.91
CA SER A 94 3.58 -2.70 -21.87
C SER A 94 2.41 -3.54 -21.34
N VAL A 95 2.16 -3.50 -20.03
CA VAL A 95 1.10 -4.27 -19.37
C VAL A 95 0.17 -3.36 -18.56
N PRO A 96 -1.13 -3.69 -18.44
CA PRO A 96 -2.06 -2.91 -17.65
C PRO A 96 -1.84 -3.08 -16.15
N PHE A 97 -2.13 -2.02 -15.40
CA PHE A 97 -2.17 -2.03 -13.94
C PHE A 97 -3.63 -1.92 -13.47
N TYR A 98 -4.04 -2.84 -12.61
CA TYR A 98 -5.40 -2.95 -12.09
C TYR A 98 -5.48 -2.40 -10.67
N ALA A 99 -6.34 -1.40 -10.45
CA ALA A 99 -6.55 -0.75 -9.15
C ALA A 99 -7.94 -1.01 -8.56
N VAL A 100 -8.03 -1.10 -7.23
CA VAL A 100 -9.27 -1.42 -6.48
C VAL A 100 -10.08 -0.18 -6.03
N GLY A 101 -9.81 0.99 -6.60
CA GLY A 101 -10.49 2.22 -6.18
C GLY A 101 -9.79 3.50 -6.62
N GLU A 102 -10.52 4.61 -6.54
CA GLU A 102 -10.05 5.93 -6.99
C GLU A 102 -8.74 6.37 -6.31
N ALA A 103 -8.60 6.11 -5.00
CA ALA A 103 -7.40 6.48 -4.26
C ALA A 103 -6.13 5.75 -4.77
N THR A 104 -6.27 4.49 -5.17
CA THR A 104 -5.16 3.70 -5.72
C THR A 104 -4.88 4.09 -7.17
N SER A 105 -5.91 4.30 -7.98
CA SER A 105 -5.76 4.77 -9.36
C SER A 105 -5.11 6.16 -9.41
N THR A 106 -5.46 7.07 -8.50
CA THR A 106 -4.81 8.39 -8.37
C THR A 106 -3.33 8.24 -8.04
N ALA A 107 -2.99 7.44 -7.02
CA ALA A 107 -1.60 7.22 -6.66
C ALA A 107 -0.77 6.62 -7.81
N LEU A 108 -1.36 5.74 -8.64
CA LEU A 108 -0.70 5.19 -9.83
C LEU A 108 -0.48 6.23 -10.92
N ARG A 109 -1.37 7.22 -11.06
CA ARG A 109 -1.15 8.34 -11.99
C ARG A 109 -0.01 9.24 -11.53
N ASP A 110 0.05 9.54 -10.24
CA ASP A 110 1.15 10.31 -9.65
C ASP A 110 2.51 9.58 -9.80
N LEU A 111 2.49 8.25 -9.78
CA LEU A 111 3.68 7.42 -10.02
C LEU A 111 4.29 7.67 -11.42
N CYS A 112 3.45 7.84 -12.44
CA CYS A 112 3.88 8.10 -13.82
C CYS A 112 4.72 9.38 -13.95
N GLU A 113 4.49 10.37 -13.08
CA GLU A 113 5.25 11.62 -13.06
C GLU A 113 6.62 11.47 -12.41
N THR A 114 6.73 10.58 -11.42
CA THR A 114 7.95 10.44 -10.59
C THR A 114 8.88 9.34 -11.08
N THR A 115 8.36 8.26 -11.66
CA THR A 115 9.14 7.08 -12.08
C THR A 115 8.65 6.52 -13.44
N PRO A 116 8.71 7.30 -14.53
CA PRO A 116 8.09 6.94 -15.81
C PRO A 116 8.55 5.58 -16.39
N THR A 117 9.82 5.21 -16.18
CA THR A 117 10.38 3.91 -16.64
C THR A 117 9.73 2.70 -15.99
N TYR A 118 9.26 2.84 -14.74
CA TYR A 118 8.65 1.78 -13.95
C TYR A 118 7.13 1.95 -13.83
N SER A 119 6.52 2.81 -14.65
CA SER A 119 5.11 3.15 -14.54
C SER A 119 4.28 2.56 -15.67
N PRO A 120 2.99 2.23 -15.41
CA PRO A 120 2.06 1.86 -16.48
C PRO A 120 1.74 3.04 -17.38
N ARG A 121 1.37 2.76 -18.63
CA ARG A 121 0.61 3.68 -19.49
C ARG A 121 -0.90 3.44 -19.42
N ASP A 122 -1.29 2.26 -18.95
CA ASP A 122 -2.66 1.79 -18.92
C ASP A 122 -3.02 1.39 -17.48
N ILE A 123 -3.84 2.22 -16.84
CA ILE A 123 -4.37 1.98 -15.49
C ILE A 123 -5.86 1.65 -15.66
N ARG A 124 -6.24 0.43 -15.29
CA ARG A 124 -7.60 -0.09 -15.41
C ARG A 124 -8.25 -0.26 -14.05
N GLY A 125 -9.58 -0.18 -14.04
CA GLY A 125 -10.37 -0.09 -12.81
C GLY A 125 -10.32 1.30 -12.19
N GLY A 126 -10.67 1.41 -10.91
CA GLY A 126 -10.81 2.68 -10.20
C GLY A 126 -12.17 2.76 -9.50
N PRO A 127 -12.97 3.81 -9.70
CA PRO A 127 -14.27 3.96 -9.03
C PRO A 127 -15.20 2.77 -9.23
N GLU A 128 -15.24 2.18 -10.44
CA GLU A 128 -16.11 1.04 -10.74
C GLU A 128 -15.69 -0.27 -10.04
N THR A 129 -14.43 -0.43 -9.66
CA THR A 129 -13.86 -1.66 -9.08
C THR A 129 -13.59 -1.55 -7.59
N GLY A 130 -14.28 -0.63 -6.89
CA GLY A 130 -14.13 -0.30 -5.46
C GLY A 130 -14.14 -1.45 -4.43
N THR A 131 -14.28 -2.71 -4.86
CA THR A 131 -14.11 -3.91 -4.03
C THR A 131 -13.29 -4.97 -4.75
N ALA A 132 -12.67 -5.86 -3.96
CA ALA A 132 -11.93 -7.03 -4.42
C ALA A 132 -12.70 -7.88 -5.44
N GLU A 133 -14.00 -8.10 -5.21
CA GLU A 133 -14.87 -8.91 -6.04
C GLU A 133 -15.14 -8.26 -7.41
N ARG A 134 -15.41 -6.93 -7.41
CA ARG A 134 -15.64 -6.18 -8.64
C ARG A 134 -14.37 -6.12 -9.49
N LEU A 135 -13.22 -5.88 -8.85
CA LEU A 135 -11.93 -5.88 -9.54
C LEU A 135 -11.62 -7.25 -10.15
N ALA A 136 -11.83 -8.34 -9.41
CA ALA A 136 -11.59 -9.69 -9.91
C ALA A 136 -12.50 -10.01 -11.12
N GLY A 137 -13.80 -9.68 -11.03
CA GLY A 137 -14.73 -9.85 -12.13
C GLY A 137 -14.40 -8.99 -13.37
N PHE A 138 -13.83 -7.80 -13.16
CA PHE A 138 -13.32 -6.95 -14.24
C PHE A 138 -12.12 -7.61 -14.94
N ILE A 139 -11.09 -8.00 -14.17
CA ILE A 139 -9.87 -8.64 -14.70
C ILE A 139 -10.20 -9.90 -15.51
N LEU A 140 -11.13 -10.74 -15.03
CA LEU A 140 -11.49 -11.97 -15.73
C LEU A 140 -12.11 -11.74 -17.11
N LYS A 141 -12.82 -10.62 -17.30
CA LYS A 141 -13.42 -10.23 -18.58
C LYS A 141 -12.41 -9.55 -19.51
N ASP A 142 -11.46 -8.85 -18.91
CA ASP A 142 -10.50 -8.01 -19.61
C ASP A 142 -9.28 -8.81 -20.11
N LEU A 143 -8.88 -9.86 -19.39
CA LEU A 143 -7.80 -10.74 -19.82
C LEU A 143 -8.18 -11.56 -21.07
N PRO A 144 -7.27 -11.67 -22.06
CA PRO A 144 -7.49 -12.49 -23.24
C PRO A 144 -7.83 -13.95 -22.90
N SER A 145 -8.73 -14.53 -23.68
CA SER A 145 -9.17 -15.93 -23.53
C SER A 145 -8.41 -16.90 -24.46
N ASP A 146 -7.49 -16.40 -25.26
CA ASP A 146 -6.88 -17.05 -26.44
C ASP A 146 -5.53 -17.75 -26.16
N GLY A 147 -5.26 -18.12 -24.92
CA GLY A 147 -4.09 -18.93 -24.54
C GLY A 147 -2.80 -18.13 -24.27
N ALA A 148 -2.85 -16.79 -24.28
CA ALA A 148 -1.79 -15.95 -23.74
C ALA A 148 -1.60 -16.19 -22.23
N SER A 149 -0.39 -15.91 -21.69
CA SER A 149 -0.12 -16.02 -20.26
C SER A 149 -1.14 -15.21 -19.46
N ARG A 150 -1.87 -15.84 -18.55
CA ARG A 150 -2.81 -15.16 -17.63
C ARG A 150 -2.19 -14.98 -16.26
N LYS A 151 -0.87 -14.75 -16.21
CA LYS A 151 -0.13 -14.54 -14.97
C LYS A 151 -0.11 -13.06 -14.61
N LEU A 152 -0.55 -12.70 -13.41
CA LEU A 152 -0.53 -11.32 -12.90
C LEU A 152 0.37 -11.22 -11.66
N LEU A 153 1.10 -10.11 -11.55
CA LEU A 153 1.82 -9.76 -10.32
C LEU A 153 0.84 -9.11 -9.36
N TYR A 154 0.61 -9.69 -8.20
CA TYR A 154 -0.31 -9.17 -7.21
C TYR A 154 0.44 -8.57 -6.02
N LEU A 155 0.37 -7.25 -5.85
CA LEU A 155 0.99 -6.54 -4.75
C LEU A 155 -0.02 -6.28 -3.63
N THR A 156 0.28 -6.80 -2.44
CA THR A 156 -0.63 -6.80 -1.30
C THR A 156 0.05 -6.37 0.00
N GLY A 157 -0.76 -6.15 1.03
CA GLY A 157 -0.33 -6.00 2.42
C GLY A 157 -0.49 -7.28 3.24
N ASP A 158 -0.21 -7.16 4.53
CA ASP A 158 -0.44 -8.16 5.58
C ASP A 158 -1.93 -8.49 5.78
N LYS A 159 -2.81 -7.52 5.55
CA LYS A 159 -4.27 -7.70 5.63
C LYS A 159 -4.87 -8.17 4.30
N ASN A 160 -4.34 -9.26 3.75
CA ASN A 160 -4.84 -9.79 2.50
C ASN A 160 -6.17 -10.55 2.72
N ARG A 161 -7.26 -10.04 2.15
CA ARG A 161 -8.51 -10.81 2.04
C ARG A 161 -8.36 -11.75 0.85
N ASP A 162 -8.44 -13.05 1.09
CA ASP A 162 -8.33 -14.08 0.06
C ASP A 162 -9.40 -13.98 -1.07
N THR A 163 -10.38 -13.09 -0.99
CA THR A 163 -11.45 -13.01 -1.98
C THR A 163 -10.94 -12.77 -3.40
N LEU A 164 -10.05 -11.79 -3.61
CA LEU A 164 -9.56 -11.47 -4.96
C LEU A 164 -8.69 -12.61 -5.51
N PRO A 165 -7.70 -13.14 -4.77
CA PRO A 165 -6.93 -14.30 -5.22
C PRO A 165 -7.80 -15.50 -5.60
N ARG A 166 -8.73 -15.89 -4.72
CA ARG A 166 -9.60 -17.05 -4.96
C ARG A 166 -10.43 -16.91 -6.24
N ILE A 167 -11.02 -15.73 -6.49
CA ILE A 167 -11.85 -15.51 -7.68
C ILE A 167 -11.00 -15.60 -8.95
N LEU A 168 -9.82 -14.99 -8.95
CA LEU A 168 -8.93 -14.99 -10.12
C LEU A 168 -8.37 -16.38 -10.42
N GLU A 169 -7.90 -17.10 -9.40
CA GLU A 169 -7.39 -18.47 -9.54
C GLU A 169 -8.49 -19.42 -10.02
N SER A 170 -9.72 -19.30 -9.50
CA SER A 170 -10.88 -20.07 -9.98
C SER A 170 -11.23 -19.76 -11.44
N GLY A 171 -10.91 -18.55 -11.91
CA GLY A 171 -11.06 -18.14 -13.30
C GLY A 171 -9.85 -18.48 -14.18
N GLY A 172 -8.89 -19.26 -13.68
CA GLY A 172 -7.71 -19.70 -14.43
C GLY A 172 -6.62 -18.63 -14.60
N VAL A 173 -6.58 -17.64 -13.72
CA VAL A 173 -5.53 -16.59 -13.70
C VAL A 173 -4.47 -16.99 -12.68
N GLY A 174 -3.22 -17.07 -13.12
CA GLY A 174 -2.09 -17.33 -12.23
C GLY A 174 -1.69 -16.08 -11.48
N LEU A 175 -1.44 -16.17 -10.17
CA LEU A 175 -1.01 -15.04 -9.36
C LEU A 175 0.41 -15.22 -8.84
N ASP A 176 1.24 -14.22 -9.10
CA ASP A 176 2.54 -14.04 -8.46
C ASP A 176 2.37 -13.02 -7.35
N SER A 177 1.99 -13.50 -6.17
CA SER A 177 1.67 -12.64 -5.03
C SER A 177 2.93 -12.20 -4.31
N LEU A 178 3.06 -10.90 -4.04
CA LEU A 178 4.13 -10.32 -3.24
C LEU A 178 3.54 -9.35 -2.21
N GLN A 179 3.82 -9.62 -0.95
CA GLN A 179 3.53 -8.67 0.12
C GLN A 179 4.59 -7.57 0.11
N VAL A 180 4.17 -6.32 -0.04
CA VAL A 180 5.06 -5.15 -0.15
C VAL A 180 4.89 -4.16 1.00
N TYR A 181 3.87 -4.34 1.85
CA TYR A 181 3.74 -3.59 3.09
C TYR A 181 3.15 -4.46 4.21
N ALA A 182 3.37 -4.06 5.45
CA ALA A 182 2.82 -4.70 6.63
C ALA A 182 2.49 -3.66 7.70
N THR A 183 1.48 -3.94 8.52
CA THR A 183 1.24 -3.20 9.75
C THR A 183 2.12 -3.80 10.84
N GLN A 184 2.94 -2.98 11.48
CA GLN A 184 3.79 -3.40 12.59
C GLN A 184 3.67 -2.43 13.77
N GLY A 185 4.22 -2.81 14.92
CA GLY A 185 4.37 -1.88 16.04
C GLY A 185 5.25 -0.69 15.63
N SER A 186 4.85 0.52 16.04
CA SER A 186 5.60 1.73 15.71
C SER A 186 7.04 1.64 16.22
N SER A 187 8.00 1.86 15.33
CA SER A 187 9.42 1.83 15.62
C SER A 187 9.85 2.98 16.55
N THR A 188 9.12 4.09 16.51
CA THR A 188 9.34 5.27 17.36
C THR A 188 8.56 5.23 18.67
N PHE A 189 7.69 4.22 18.87
CA PHE A 189 6.78 4.18 20.02
C PHE A 189 7.47 4.39 21.39
N PRO A 190 8.61 3.73 21.73
CA PRO A 190 9.25 3.96 23.02
C PRO A 190 9.70 5.42 23.22
N HIS A 191 10.18 6.05 22.15
CA HIS A 191 10.62 7.44 22.17
C HIS A 191 9.43 8.40 22.29
N ASP A 192 8.41 8.22 21.45
CA ASP A 192 7.22 9.06 21.43
C ASP A 192 6.46 8.97 22.77
N LEU A 193 6.42 7.78 23.37
CA LEU A 193 5.86 7.56 24.70
C LEU A 193 6.67 8.30 25.77
N SER A 194 8.01 8.21 25.75
CA SER A 194 8.85 8.93 26.71
C SER A 194 8.61 10.44 26.62
N LEU A 195 8.59 10.98 25.41
CA LEU A 195 8.32 12.39 25.15
C LEU A 195 6.93 12.81 25.68
N ALA A 196 5.91 11.99 25.44
CA ALA A 196 4.55 12.25 25.93
C ALA A 196 4.48 12.25 27.47
N LEU A 197 5.24 11.37 28.12
CA LEU A 197 5.28 11.27 29.59
C LEU A 197 6.10 12.39 30.24
N GLU A 198 7.18 12.83 29.61
CA GLU A 198 8.07 13.90 30.09
C GLU A 198 7.44 15.29 29.99
N HIS A 199 6.68 15.55 28.92
CA HIS A 199 6.04 16.86 28.69
C HIS A 199 4.90 17.17 29.67
N VAL A 200 4.46 16.21 30.49
CA VAL A 200 3.42 16.47 31.48
C VAL A 200 3.69 15.81 32.83
N LYS A 201 4.07 16.61 33.84
CA LYS A 201 4.10 16.15 35.23
C LYS A 201 2.68 15.84 35.72
N GLY A 202 2.31 14.58 35.94
CA GLY A 202 0.99 14.21 36.50
C GLY A 202 0.59 12.74 36.39
N LYS A 203 -0.61 12.41 36.88
CA LYS A 203 -1.24 11.08 36.73
C LYS A 203 -1.90 10.96 35.34
N TYR A 204 -1.72 9.83 34.68
CA TYR A 204 -2.29 9.51 33.37
C TYR A 204 -3.46 8.53 33.51
N PHE A 205 -4.49 8.70 32.68
CA PHE A 205 -5.40 7.62 32.31
C PHE A 205 -4.99 7.11 30.92
N VAL A 206 -4.80 5.80 30.80
CA VAL A 206 -4.50 5.14 29.53
C VAL A 206 -5.80 4.55 29.00
N ALA A 207 -6.25 5.02 27.84
CA ALA A 207 -7.39 4.47 27.14
C ALA A 207 -6.90 3.70 25.90
N LEU A 208 -7.18 2.41 25.85
CA LEU A 208 -6.96 1.57 24.67
C LEU A 208 -8.28 1.55 23.88
N ASP A 209 -8.28 2.11 22.68
CA ASP A 209 -9.41 1.94 21.76
C ASP A 209 -9.13 0.68 20.91
N LEU A 210 -9.77 -0.44 21.27
CA LEU A 210 -9.65 -1.71 20.55
C LEU A 210 -10.65 -1.83 19.38
N GLN A 211 -11.32 -0.75 18.99
CA GLN A 211 -12.26 -0.80 17.86
C GLN A 211 -11.55 -0.60 16.52
N GLN A 212 -10.86 -1.64 16.04
CA GLN A 212 -10.67 -1.92 14.60
C GLN A 212 -10.01 -3.31 14.42
N VAL A 213 -10.84 -4.36 14.44
CA VAL A 213 -10.57 -5.65 13.79
C VAL A 213 -11.66 -5.88 12.75
#